data_AF-A0AAJ1B1E5-F1
#
_entry.id   AF-A0AAJ1B1E5-F1
#
_cell.length_a   1.000
_cell.length_b   1.000
_cell.length_c   1.000
_cell.angle_alpha   90.00
_cell.angle_beta   90.00
_cell.angle_gamma   90.00
#
_symmetry.space_group_name_H-M   'P 1'
#
loop_
_entity.id
_entity.type
_entity.pdbx_description
1 polymer ?
#
loop_
_entity_poly.entity_id
_entity_poly.type
_entity_poly.pdbx_seq_one_letter_code
_entity_poly.pdbx_strand_id
1 'polypeptide(L)'
;AENIIIGNVALYGATSGEAYINGIAGERFAVRNSGAKAVVEGVGDHGLEYMTGGLVVVLGETGGNFAAGMSGGIAYVYDPNNRLYSRIN
;
A
#
# COMPACT_ATOMS: atom_id res chain seq x y z
N ALA A 1 1.90 0.99 -14.56
CA ALA A 1 3.05 1.91 -14.74
C ALA A 1 4.35 1.23 -14.35
N GLU A 2 5.49 1.72 -14.84
CA GLU A 2 6.83 1.24 -14.45
C GLU A 2 7.61 2.26 -13.61
N ASN A 3 7.06 3.44 -13.37
CA ASN A 3 7.78 4.55 -12.75
C ASN A 3 7.35 4.80 -11.30
N ILE A 4 8.32 5.06 -10.44
CA ILE A 4 8.10 5.60 -9.10
C ILE A 4 7.72 7.07 -9.22
N ILE A 5 6.57 7.46 -8.67
CA ILE A 5 6.06 8.85 -8.77
C ILE A 5 5.82 9.53 -7.42
N ILE A 6 5.74 8.75 -6.34
CA ILE A 6 5.72 9.27 -4.97
C ILE A 6 6.77 8.56 -4.13
N GLY A 7 7.35 9.30 -3.19
CA GLY A 7 8.41 8.79 -2.32
C GLY A 7 7.90 7.86 -1.21
N ASN A 8 8.80 7.60 -0.26
CA ASN A 8 8.54 6.72 0.87
C ASN A 8 7.58 7.36 1.88
N VAL A 9 6.93 6.53 2.70
CA VAL A 9 6.14 6.96 3.87
C VAL A 9 4.95 7.87 3.52
N ALA A 10 4.48 7.83 2.27
CA ALA A 10 3.27 8.54 1.87
C ALA A 10 2.05 8.03 2.66
N LEU A 11 1.14 8.93 3.02
CA LEU A 11 -0.06 8.65 3.85
C LEU A 11 0.24 8.16 5.27
N TYR A 12 1.40 8.53 5.81
CA TYR A 12 1.75 8.18 7.19
C TYR A 12 0.70 8.64 8.20
N GLY A 13 0.11 7.68 8.93
CA GLY A 13 -0.85 7.99 9.99
C GLY A 13 -2.13 8.67 9.50
N ALA A 14 -2.44 8.60 8.20
CA ALA A 14 -3.60 9.27 7.64
C ALA A 14 -4.90 8.79 8.29
N THR A 15 -5.78 9.72 8.69
CA THR A 15 -7.02 9.41 9.42
C THR A 15 -8.28 9.57 8.57
N SER A 16 -8.19 10.30 7.46
CA SER A 16 -9.26 10.49 6.47
C SER A 16 -8.67 11.02 5.16
N GLY A 17 -9.49 11.09 4.11
CA GLY A 17 -9.09 11.61 2.80
C GLY A 17 -8.87 10.52 1.75
N GLU A 18 -8.58 10.96 0.53
CA GLU A 18 -8.43 10.09 -0.64
C GLU A 18 -7.16 10.45 -1.41
N ALA A 19 -6.47 9.44 -1.94
CA ALA A 19 -5.27 9.62 -2.77
C ALA A 19 -5.30 8.69 -3.99
N TYR A 20 -4.96 9.24 -5.16
CA TYR A 20 -4.94 8.50 -6.43
C TYR A 20 -3.59 8.70 -7.09
N ILE A 21 -2.83 7.62 -7.23
CA ILE A 21 -1.44 7.63 -7.64
C ILE A 21 -1.31 6.79 -8.92
N ASN A 22 -1.17 7.47 -10.06
CA ASN A 22 -0.92 6.85 -11.37
C ASN A 22 0.57 6.46 -11.52
N GLY A 23 1.02 5.57 -10.66
CA GLY A 23 2.40 5.10 -10.62
C GLY A 23 2.74 4.34 -9.34
N ILE A 24 4.02 4.01 -9.20
CA ILE A 24 4.54 3.22 -8.09
C ILE A 24 4.87 4.14 -6.91
N ALA A 25 4.46 3.74 -5.72
CA ALA A 25 4.90 4.35 -4.48
C ALA A 25 6.16 3.68 -3.95
N GLY A 26 7.00 4.48 -3.27
CA GLY A 26 8.16 3.98 -2.56
C GLY A 26 7.81 3.06 -1.37
N GLU A 27 8.78 2.87 -0.49
CA GLU A 27 8.66 2.02 0.69
C GLU A 27 7.69 2.60 1.73
N ARG A 28 7.11 1.73 2.57
CA ARG A 28 6.24 2.12 3.70
C ARG A 28 5.03 2.96 3.29
N PHE A 29 4.51 2.74 2.09
CA PHE A 29 3.29 3.40 1.64
C PHE A 29 2.12 3.07 2.58
N ALA A 30 1.38 4.10 2.99
CA ALA A 30 0.26 4.05 3.91
C ALA A 30 0.55 3.35 5.24
N VAL A 31 1.80 3.44 5.70
CA VAL A 31 2.19 3.00 7.04
C VAL A 31 1.35 3.71 8.10
N ARG A 32 0.75 2.95 9.02
CA ARG A 32 -0.19 3.44 10.04
C ARG A 32 -1.44 4.14 9.51
N ASN A 33 -1.83 3.91 8.25
CA ASN A 33 -3.11 4.43 7.76
C ASN A 33 -4.25 3.94 8.66
N SER A 34 -5.08 4.88 9.10
CA SER A 34 -6.16 4.67 10.07
C SER A 34 -7.53 5.06 9.51
N GLY A 35 -7.60 5.53 8.25
CA GLY A 35 -8.90 5.91 7.66
C GLY A 35 -8.88 6.52 6.26
N ALA A 36 -7.70 6.75 5.66
CA ALA A 36 -7.63 7.24 4.28
C ALA A 36 -7.90 6.11 3.27
N LYS A 37 -8.44 6.50 2.11
CA LYS A 37 -8.57 5.62 0.94
C LYS A 37 -7.49 5.92 -0.08
N ALA A 38 -6.93 4.91 -0.71
CA ALA A 38 -5.93 5.12 -1.75
C ALA A 38 -6.03 4.12 -2.90
N VAL A 39 -5.68 4.59 -4.10
CA VAL A 39 -5.41 3.74 -5.27
C VAL A 39 -3.99 4.04 -5.75
N VAL A 40 -3.19 3.00 -5.95
CA VAL A 40 -1.80 3.09 -6.39
C VAL A 40 -1.46 1.96 -7.36
N GLU A 41 -0.55 2.15 -8.31
CA GLU A 41 -0.21 1.12 -9.32
C GLU A 41 0.93 0.18 -8.90
N GLY A 42 1.49 0.37 -7.71
CA GLY A 42 2.50 -0.50 -7.13
C GLY A 42 3.07 0.10 -5.86
N VAL A 43 3.67 -0.73 -5.02
CA VAL A 43 4.21 -0.31 -3.73
C VAL A 43 5.53 -1.00 -3.44
N GLY A 44 6.47 -0.27 -2.86
CA GLY A 44 7.72 -0.84 -2.35
C GLY A 44 7.51 -1.70 -1.09
N ASP A 45 8.62 -2.01 -0.41
CA ASP A 45 8.62 -2.85 0.78
C ASP A 45 7.87 -2.20 1.95
N HIS A 46 7.36 -3.03 2.88
CA HIS A 46 6.63 -2.59 4.07
C HIS A 46 5.35 -1.79 3.77
N GLY A 47 4.74 -1.99 2.61
CA GLY A 47 3.45 -1.38 2.28
C GLY A 47 2.38 -1.76 3.30
N LEU A 48 1.57 -0.79 3.72
CA LEU A 48 0.47 -0.92 4.68
C LEU A 48 0.87 -1.38 6.08
N GLU A 49 2.16 -1.29 6.40
CA GLU A 49 2.68 -1.69 7.71
C GLU A 49 1.93 -0.91 8.82
N TYR A 50 1.46 -1.63 9.83
CA TYR A 50 0.68 -1.08 10.94
C TYR A 50 -0.62 -0.35 10.57
N MET A 51 -1.19 -0.59 9.39
CA MET A 51 -2.49 -0.03 9.02
C MET A 51 -3.60 -0.55 9.98
N THR A 52 -4.44 0.36 10.46
CA THR A 52 -5.53 0.10 11.43
C THR A 52 -6.91 0.46 10.88
N GLY A 53 -6.99 1.12 9.73
CA GLY A 53 -8.25 1.52 9.09
C GLY A 53 -8.03 2.11 7.69
N GLY A 54 -9.12 2.31 6.96
CA GLY A 54 -9.09 2.80 5.57
C GLY A 54 -9.18 1.68 4.53
N LEU A 55 -9.02 2.06 3.26
CA LEU A 55 -9.10 1.14 2.12
C LEU A 55 -8.01 1.45 1.11
N VAL A 56 -7.17 0.47 0.77
CA VAL A 56 -6.12 0.65 -0.23
C VAL A 56 -6.29 -0.34 -1.37
N VAL A 57 -6.22 0.16 -2.61
CA VAL A 57 -6.18 -0.66 -3.82
C VAL A 57 -4.80 -0.53 -4.44
N VAL A 58 -4.13 -1.66 -4.64
CA VAL A 58 -2.84 -1.76 -5.32
C VAL A 58 -3.06 -2.46 -6.68
N LEU A 59 -2.89 -1.72 -7.77
CA LEU A 59 -3.10 -2.20 -9.15
C LEU A 59 -1.82 -2.80 -9.78
N GLY A 60 -0.89 -3.27 -8.95
CA GLY A 60 0.35 -3.88 -9.40
C GLY A 60 1.11 -4.56 -8.27
N GLU A 61 2.41 -4.74 -8.47
CA GLU A 61 3.25 -5.51 -7.55
C GLU A 61 3.44 -4.78 -6.20
N THR A 62 3.54 -5.58 -5.13
CA THR A 62 3.93 -5.12 -3.79
C THR A 62 5.37 -5.50 -3.49
N GLY A 63 6.06 -4.73 -2.64
CA GLY A 63 7.32 -5.15 -2.04
C GLY A 63 7.15 -6.24 -0.99
N GLY A 64 8.25 -6.66 -0.38
CA GLY A 64 8.27 -7.62 0.71
C GLY A 64 7.71 -7.07 2.02
N ASN A 65 7.33 -7.97 2.93
CA ASN A 65 6.77 -7.65 4.24
C ASN A 65 5.50 -6.79 4.16
N PHE A 66 4.69 -6.99 3.12
CA PHE A 66 3.45 -6.27 2.90
C PHE A 66 2.42 -6.61 3.98
N ALA A 67 1.67 -5.60 4.44
CA ALA A 67 0.65 -5.69 5.48
C ALA A 67 1.15 -6.15 6.86
N ALA A 68 2.46 -6.09 7.12
CA ALA A 68 3.02 -6.44 8.43
C ALA A 68 2.39 -5.61 9.57
N GLY A 69 1.82 -6.29 10.56
CA GLY A 69 1.15 -5.64 11.68
C GLY A 69 -0.11 -4.86 11.30
N MET A 70 -0.65 -5.04 10.10
CA MET A 70 -1.94 -4.48 9.71
C MET A 70 -3.04 -5.13 10.55
N SER A 71 -3.64 -4.34 11.43
CA SER A 71 -4.65 -4.80 12.40
C SER A 71 -6.06 -4.34 12.06
N GLY A 72 -6.23 -3.49 11.03
CA GLY A 72 -7.54 -3.07 10.54
C GLY A 72 -7.49 -2.35 9.19
N GLY A 73 -8.65 -2.24 8.55
CA GLY A 73 -8.79 -1.75 7.17
C GLY A 73 -8.88 -2.87 6.14
N ILE A 74 -8.97 -2.51 4.86
CA ILE A 74 -9.07 -3.47 3.74
C ILE A 74 -8.06 -3.10 2.66
N ALA A 75 -7.32 -4.10 2.17
CA ALA A 75 -6.42 -3.97 1.03
C ALA A 75 -6.86 -4.89 -0.11
N TYR A 76 -6.98 -4.35 -1.32
CA TYR A 76 -7.14 -5.12 -2.55
C TYR A 76 -5.86 -5.04 -3.35
N VAL A 77 -5.34 -6.20 -3.78
CA VAL A 77 -4.10 -6.28 -4.55
C VAL A 77 -4.38 -7.02 -5.85
N TYR A 78 -4.07 -6.38 -6.97
CA TYR A 78 -4.07 -7.02 -8.27
C TYR A 78 -2.74 -7.75 -8.48
N ASP A 79 -2.78 -9.08 -8.38
CA ASP A 79 -1.61 -9.95 -8.46
C ASP A 79 -1.72 -10.95 -9.63
N PRO A 80 -1.52 -10.52 -10.88
CA PRO A 80 -1.59 -11.41 -12.05
C PRO A 80 -0.46 -12.44 -12.10
N ASN A 81 0.63 -12.22 -11.34
CA ASN A 81 1.81 -13.06 -11.35
C ASN A 81 1.87 -14.05 -10.17
N ASN A 82 0.84 -14.08 -9.32
CA ASN A 82 0.76 -14.92 -8.11
C ASN A 82 1.99 -14.76 -7.18
N ARG A 83 2.48 -13.53 -7.01
CA ARG A 83 3.67 -13.21 -6.19
C ARG A 83 3.33 -12.63 -4.83
N LEU A 84 2.09 -12.22 -4.58
CA LEU A 84 1.69 -11.63 -3.31
C LEU A 84 1.92 -12.61 -2.14
N TYR A 85 1.61 -13.90 -2.34
CA TYR A 85 1.71 -14.91 -1.29
C TYR A 85 3.14 -15.06 -0.72
N SER A 86 4.18 -14.78 -1.51
CA SER A 86 5.57 -14.83 -1.03
C SER A 86 6.08 -13.50 -0.45
N ARG A 87 5.25 -12.45 -0.47
CA ARG A 87 5.63 -11.09 -0.05
C ARG A 87 4.80 -10.54 1.09
N ILE A 88 3.61 -11.12 1.33
CA ILE A 88 2.75 -10.78 2.46
C ILE A 88 3.35 -11.32 3.78
N ASN A 89 3.12 -10.60 4.87
CA ASN A 89 3.44 -11.03 6.24
C ASN A 89 2.22 -11.67 6.91
#